data_AF-A0AAJ6B7R5-F1
#
_entry.id   AF-A0AAJ6B7R5-F1
#
_cell.length_a   1.000
_cell.length_b   1.000
_cell.length_c   1.000
_cell.angle_alpha   90.00
_cell.angle_beta   90.00
_cell.angle_gamma   90.00
#
_symmetry.space_group_name_H-M   'P 1'
#
loop_
_entity.id
_entity.type
_entity.pdbx_description
1 polymer ?
#
loop_
_entity_poly.entity_id
_entity_poly.type
_entity_poly.pdbx_seq_one_letter_code
_entity_poly.pdbx_strand_id
1 'polypeptide(L)'
;MVKSQGIAGAVVMAIGGMCPLVRVPILGNWNYFQVDLTLAITFYVLVVIGLIGAFTEKAGLVKFAGWAVIALVVLSLAGIQFKTQASFGFLHFKKLVNLASGLVKFKWGWFVILAGALVMITVRKPKMISLDR
;
A
#
# COMPACT_ATOMS: atom_id res chain seq x y z
N MET A 1 -1.83 23.05 -6.06
CA MET A 1 -2.73 22.05 -5.45
C MET A 1 -2.23 20.62 -5.67
N VAL A 2 -1.80 20.26 -6.88
CA VAL A 2 -1.19 18.95 -7.20
C VAL A 2 -0.02 18.60 -6.27
N LYS A 3 0.92 19.54 -6.08
CA LYS A 3 2.11 19.32 -5.26
C LYS A 3 1.78 18.99 -3.79
N SER A 4 1.00 19.82 -3.11
CA SER A 4 0.66 19.62 -1.70
C SER A 4 -0.16 18.35 -1.47
N GLN A 5 -1.19 18.11 -2.29
CA GLN A 5 -2.01 16.90 -2.19
C GLN A 5 -1.20 15.64 -2.51
N GLY A 6 -0.36 15.68 -3.55
CA GLY A 6 0.48 14.54 -3.93
C GLY A 6 1.52 14.20 -2.86
N ILE A 7 2.18 15.20 -2.27
CA ILE A 7 3.12 14.99 -1.15
C ILE A 7 2.37 14.42 0.06
N ALA A 8 1.22 14.99 0.44
CA ALA A 8 0.43 14.49 1.55
C ALA A 8 0.02 13.03 1.34
N GLY A 9 -0.49 12.68 0.15
CA GLY A 9 -0.80 11.30 -0.21
C GLY A 9 0.40 10.37 -0.12
N ALA A 10 1.57 10.80 -0.61
CA ALA A 10 2.82 10.02 -0.57
C ALA A 10 3.28 9.76 0.87
N VAL A 11 3.23 10.77 1.72
CA VAL A 11 3.61 10.66 3.13
C VAL A 11 2.66 9.72 3.87
N VAL A 12 1.34 9.87 3.67
CA VAL A 12 0.34 8.98 4.29
C VAL A 12 0.54 7.53 3.86
N MET A 13 0.79 7.29 2.56
CA MET A 13 1.14 5.94 2.08
C MET A 13 2.43 5.42 2.74
N ALA A 14 3.50 6.23 2.79
CA ALA A 14 4.76 5.83 3.40
C ALA A 14 4.60 5.44 4.88
N ILE A 15 3.80 6.19 5.64
CA ILE A 15 3.45 5.88 7.02
C ILE A 15 2.65 4.57 7.06
N GLY A 16 1.66 4.41 6.20
CA GLY A 16 0.86 3.19 6.09
C GLY A 16 1.68 1.93 5.83
N GLY A 17 2.77 2.02 5.04
CA GLY A 17 3.70 0.92 4.81
C GLY A 17 4.49 0.49 6.05
N MET A 18 4.75 1.41 6.98
CA MET A 18 5.37 1.13 8.28
C MET A 18 4.38 0.70 9.34
N CYS A 19 3.10 1.04 9.18
CA CYS A 19 2.03 0.61 10.06
C CYS A 19 1.85 -0.92 10.04
N PRO A 20 1.28 -1.50 11.11
CA PRO A 20 1.04 -2.93 11.16
C PRO A 20 -0.04 -3.32 10.14
N LEU A 21 0.32 -4.18 9.20
CA LEU A 21 -0.53 -4.69 8.12
C LEU A 21 -1.14 -6.05 8.49
N VAL A 22 -0.36 -6.89 9.14
CA VAL A 22 -0.75 -8.26 9.49
C VAL A 22 -0.31 -8.56 10.91
N ARG A 23 -1.09 -9.35 11.64
CA ARG A 23 -0.65 -9.97 12.89
C ARG A 23 -0.36 -11.44 12.64
N VAL A 24 0.89 -11.84 12.85
CA VAL A 24 1.29 -13.24 12.82
C VAL A 24 1.22 -13.79 14.26
N PRO A 25 0.71 -15.01 14.47
CA PRO A 25 0.72 -15.65 15.77
C PRO A 25 2.14 -15.69 16.34
N ILE A 26 2.30 -15.45 17.65
CA ILE A 26 3.57 -15.51 18.38
C ILE A 26 4.54 -14.36 18.03
N LEU A 27 4.74 -14.06 16.74
CA LEU A 27 5.69 -13.05 16.24
C LEU A 27 5.17 -11.61 16.28
N GLY A 28 3.84 -11.42 16.43
CA GLY A 28 3.25 -10.11 16.66
C GLY A 28 2.84 -9.37 15.39
N ASN A 29 2.99 -8.05 15.39
CA ASN A 29 2.52 -7.20 14.29
C ASN A 29 3.61 -6.98 13.25
N TRP A 30 3.28 -7.21 11.99
CA TRP A 30 4.19 -7.07 10.86
C TRP A 30 3.79 -5.91 9.96
N ASN A 31 4.78 -5.14 9.54
CA ASN A 31 4.67 -4.14 8.49
C ASN A 31 5.02 -4.74 7.11
N TYR A 32 5.05 -3.91 6.07
CA TYR A 32 5.28 -4.40 4.69
C TYR A 32 6.62 -5.16 4.55
N PHE A 33 7.70 -4.64 5.14
CA PHE A 33 9.03 -5.24 5.05
C PHE A 33 9.12 -6.62 5.70
N GLN A 34 8.37 -6.83 6.78
CA GLN A 34 8.33 -8.11 7.47
C GLN A 34 7.44 -9.13 6.76
N VAL A 35 6.39 -8.67 6.07
CA VAL A 35 5.53 -9.55 5.26
C VAL A 35 6.32 -10.11 4.07
N ASP A 36 6.90 -9.22 3.28
CA ASP A 36 7.68 -9.58 2.11
C ASP A 36 8.51 -8.39 1.59
N LEU A 37 9.82 -8.58 1.50
CA LEU A 37 10.77 -7.53 1.15
C LEU A 37 10.57 -7.01 -0.28
N THR A 38 10.32 -7.90 -1.25
CA THR A 38 10.14 -7.53 -2.65
C THR A 38 8.90 -6.64 -2.78
N LEU A 39 7.81 -7.07 -2.15
CA LEU A 39 6.55 -6.36 -2.09
C LEU A 39 6.69 -4.98 -1.45
N ALA A 40 7.46 -4.88 -0.35
CA ALA A 40 7.74 -3.61 0.33
C ALA A 40 8.54 -2.65 -0.55
N ILE A 41 9.59 -3.15 -1.22
CA ILE A 41 10.39 -2.34 -2.13
C ILE A 41 9.52 -1.83 -3.29
N THR A 42 8.73 -2.69 -3.92
CA THR A 42 7.80 -2.28 -4.99
C THR A 42 6.84 -1.19 -4.50
N PHE A 43 6.29 -1.33 -3.29
CA PHE A 43 5.44 -0.32 -2.69
C PHE A 43 6.15 1.03 -2.51
N TYR A 44 7.34 1.06 -1.92
CA TYR A 44 8.08 2.30 -1.71
C TYR A 44 8.58 2.94 -3.01
N VAL A 45 8.88 2.14 -4.04
CA VAL A 45 9.16 2.68 -5.38
C VAL A 45 7.96 3.44 -5.92
N LEU A 46 6.73 2.91 -5.78
CA LEU A 46 5.51 3.62 -6.18
C LEU A 46 5.28 4.90 -5.36
N VAL A 47 5.57 4.88 -4.06
CA VAL A 47 5.55 6.08 -3.20
C VAL A 47 6.49 7.15 -3.76
N VAL A 48 7.72 6.80 -4.11
CA VAL A 48 8.72 7.72 -4.69
C VAL A 48 8.26 8.23 -6.05
N ILE A 49 7.69 7.39 -6.91
CA ILE A 49 7.12 7.83 -8.21
C ILE A 49 6.00 8.86 -7.99
N GLY A 50 5.11 8.62 -7.03
CA GLY A 50 4.06 9.57 -6.67
C GLY A 50 4.63 10.90 -6.16
N LEU A 51 5.70 10.84 -5.36
CA LEU A 51 6.40 12.02 -4.86
C LEU A 51 7.09 12.82 -5.99
N ILE A 52 7.76 12.14 -6.92
CA ILE A 52 8.33 12.76 -8.14
C ILE A 52 7.22 13.41 -8.97
N GLY A 53 6.08 12.72 -9.13
CA GLY A 53 4.90 13.26 -9.79
C GLY A 53 4.39 14.55 -9.13
N ALA A 54 4.42 14.61 -7.80
CA ALA A 54 3.98 15.78 -7.05
C ALA A 54 4.95 16.95 -7.21
N PHE A 55 6.27 16.71 -7.15
CA PHE A 55 7.29 17.76 -7.33
C PHE A 55 7.37 18.28 -8.76
N THR A 56 7.10 17.43 -9.75
CA THR A 56 7.02 17.83 -11.17
C THR A 56 5.65 18.37 -11.57
N GLU A 57 4.71 18.46 -10.62
CA GLU A 57 3.31 18.87 -10.81
C GLU A 57 2.54 18.08 -11.88
N LYS A 58 3.03 16.87 -12.18
CA LYS A 58 2.42 15.94 -13.14
C LYS A 58 1.32 15.14 -12.46
N ALA A 59 0.11 15.71 -12.43
CA ALA A 59 -1.07 15.06 -11.86
C ALA A 59 -1.32 13.63 -12.40
N GLY A 60 -0.98 13.35 -13.67
CA GLY A 60 -1.09 12.00 -14.24
C GLY A 60 -0.20 10.98 -13.54
N LEU A 61 1.04 11.37 -13.20
CA LEU A 61 2.00 10.51 -12.51
C LEU A 61 1.60 10.25 -11.06
N VAL A 62 1.06 11.27 -10.38
CA VAL A 62 0.53 11.15 -9.00
C VAL A 62 -0.66 10.19 -8.98
N LYS A 63 -1.61 10.34 -9.91
CA LYS A 63 -2.77 9.45 -10.01
C LYS A 63 -2.36 8.01 -10.36
N PHE A 64 -1.41 7.85 -11.27
CA PHE A 64 -0.87 6.54 -11.63
C PHE A 64 -0.29 5.83 -10.41
N ALA A 65 0.52 6.51 -9.60
CA ALA A 65 1.07 5.95 -8.36
C ALA A 65 -0.04 5.51 -7.39
N GLY A 66 -1.08 6.34 -7.20
CA GLY A 66 -2.23 5.99 -6.35
C GLY A 66 -2.97 4.73 -6.84
N TRP A 67 -3.29 4.65 -8.14
CA TRP A 67 -3.95 3.46 -8.71
C TRP A 67 -3.05 2.22 -8.67
N ALA A 68 -1.77 2.37 -8.98
CA ALA A 68 -0.80 1.28 -8.92
C ALA A 68 -0.67 0.71 -7.51
N VAL A 69 -0.69 1.57 -6.48
CA VAL A 69 -0.69 1.14 -5.08
C VAL A 69 -1.96 0.39 -4.71
N ILE A 70 -3.14 0.83 -5.17
CA ILE A 70 -4.39 0.06 -4.94
C ILE A 70 -4.28 -1.34 -5.55
N ALA A 71 -3.82 -1.42 -6.80
CA ALA A 71 -3.60 -2.72 -7.45
C ALA A 71 -2.59 -3.57 -6.67
N LEU A 72 -1.47 -2.98 -6.24
CA LEU A 72 -0.45 -3.67 -5.44
C LEU A 72 -0.99 -4.15 -4.09
N VAL A 73 -1.86 -3.38 -3.42
CA VAL A 73 -2.54 -3.81 -2.18
C VAL A 73 -3.38 -5.05 -2.42
N VAL A 74 -4.19 -5.07 -3.49
CA VAL A 74 -5.01 -6.25 -3.85
C VAL A 74 -4.13 -7.47 -4.11
N LEU A 75 -3.05 -7.30 -4.88
CA LEU A 75 -2.07 -8.35 -5.13
C LEU A 75 -1.38 -8.82 -3.85
N SER A 76 -1.10 -7.91 -2.92
CA SER A 76 -0.44 -8.22 -1.65
C SER A 76 -1.34 -9.04 -0.73
N LEU A 77 -2.62 -8.67 -0.65
CA LEU A 77 -3.62 -9.44 0.11
C LEU A 77 -3.75 -10.86 -0.45
N ALA A 78 -3.82 -11.02 -1.77
CA ALA A 78 -3.83 -12.34 -2.41
C ALA A 78 -2.53 -13.12 -2.16
N GLY A 79 -1.37 -12.47 -2.31
CA GLY A 79 -0.06 -13.06 -2.08
C GLY A 79 0.13 -13.58 -0.65
N ILE A 80 -0.34 -12.82 0.35
CA ILE A 80 -0.33 -13.25 1.76
C ILE A 80 -1.17 -14.51 1.95
N GLN A 81 -2.37 -14.58 1.35
CA GLN A 81 -3.23 -15.77 1.44
C GLN A 81 -2.53 -17.00 0.84
N PHE A 82 -1.97 -16.89 -0.36
CA PHE A 82 -1.25 -18.02 -0.99
C PHE A 82 0.00 -18.44 -0.22
N LYS A 83 0.79 -17.47 0.28
CA LYS A 83 2.00 -17.74 1.07
C LYS A 83 1.67 -18.49 2.36
N THR A 84 0.58 -18.12 3.04
CA THR A 84 0.15 -18.84 4.25
C THR A 84 -0.23 -20.29 3.95
N GLN A 85 -0.96 -20.57 2.86
CA GLN A 85 -1.31 -21.95 2.51
C GLN A 85 -0.10 -22.80 2.15
N ALA A 86 0.86 -22.24 1.39
CA ALA A 86 2.08 -22.94 1.00
C ALA A 86 3.05 -23.18 2.17
N SER A 87 3.29 -22.17 3.02
CA SER A 87 4.23 -22.27 4.14
C SER A 87 3.79 -23.24 5.23
N PHE A 88 2.49 -23.50 5.36
CA PHE A 88 1.97 -24.44 6.36
C PHE A 88 1.65 -25.84 5.80
N GLY A 89 1.76 -26.06 4.48
CA GLY A 89 1.50 -27.37 3.86
C GLY A 89 2.45 -28.49 4.31
N PHE A 90 3.63 -28.15 4.85
CA PHE A 90 4.62 -29.11 5.36
C PHE A 90 4.30 -29.66 6.77
N LEU A 91 3.40 -29.01 7.52
CA LEU A 91 2.95 -29.51 8.82
C LEU A 91 1.87 -30.58 8.60
N HIS A 92 2.22 -31.84 8.84
CA HIS A 92 1.33 -33.01 8.72
C HIS A 92 -0.01 -32.88 9.49
N PHE A 93 -0.12 -31.95 10.43
CA PHE A 93 -1.34 -31.68 11.20
C PHE A 93 -2.18 -30.55 10.59
N LYS A 94 -3.03 -30.89 9.61
CA LYS A 94 -3.97 -29.97 8.94
C LYS A 94 -4.81 -29.09 9.88
N LYS A 95 -5.08 -29.54 11.11
CA LYS A 95 -5.82 -28.75 12.13
C LYS A 95 -5.00 -27.57 12.69
N LEU A 96 -3.69 -27.72 12.87
CA LEU A 96 -2.82 -26.65 13.40
C LEU A 96 -2.55 -25.59 12.33
N VAL A 97 -2.44 -26.04 11.07
CA VAL A 97 -2.35 -25.20 9.87
C VAL A 97 -3.58 -24.31 9.73
N ASN A 98 -4.78 -24.89 9.86
CA ASN A 98 -6.04 -24.15 9.76
C ASN A 98 -6.24 -23.15 10.92
N LEU A 99 -5.68 -23.47 12.10
CA LEU A 99 -5.65 -22.55 13.23
C LEU A 99 -4.64 -21.41 12.99
N ALA A 100 -3.43 -21.71 12.54
CA ALA A 100 -2.39 -20.72 12.28
C ALA A 100 -2.72 -19.79 11.11
N SER A 101 -3.30 -20.32 10.02
CA SER A 101 -3.76 -19.53 8.88
C SER A 101 -4.97 -18.67 9.22
N GLY A 102 -5.91 -19.17 10.03
CA GLY A 102 -7.04 -18.39 10.56
C GLY A 102 -6.66 -17.32 11.58
N LEU A 103 -5.45 -17.39 12.16
CA LEU A 103 -4.95 -16.40 13.12
C LEU A 103 -4.16 -15.25 12.47
N VAL A 104 -3.86 -15.32 11.16
CA VAL A 104 -3.27 -14.21 10.41
C VAL A 104 -4.32 -13.13 10.23
N LYS A 105 -4.37 -12.19 11.18
CA LYS A 105 -5.36 -11.10 11.17
C LYS A 105 -4.82 -9.90 10.43
N PHE A 106 -5.55 -9.44 9.42
CA PHE A 106 -5.29 -8.14 8.80
C PHE A 106 -5.49 -7.02 9.83
N LYS A 107 -4.64 -6.00 9.75
CA LYS A 107 -4.63 -4.85 10.66
C LYS A 107 -4.88 -3.56 9.89
N TRP A 108 -4.98 -2.45 10.62
CA TRP A 108 -5.46 -1.18 10.10
C TRP A 108 -4.51 -0.46 9.13
N GLY A 109 -3.24 -0.88 9.02
CA GLY A 109 -2.27 -0.24 8.12
C GLY A 109 -2.72 -0.21 6.65
N TRP A 110 -3.51 -1.20 6.20
CA TRP A 110 -4.11 -1.20 4.86
C TRP A 110 -4.99 0.01 4.61
N PHE A 111 -5.80 0.42 5.59
CA PHE A 111 -6.66 1.60 5.46
C PHE A 111 -5.86 2.90 5.36
N VAL A 112 -4.71 2.98 6.03
CA VAL A 112 -3.80 4.13 5.93
C VAL A 112 -3.22 4.23 4.52
N ILE A 113 -2.75 3.11 3.97
CA ILE A 113 -2.24 3.04 2.59
C ILE A 113 -3.33 3.47 1.60
N LEU A 114 -4.55 2.92 1.74
CA LEU A 114 -5.68 3.25 0.89
C LEU A 114 -6.08 4.72 1.01
N ALA A 115 -6.07 5.30 2.22
CA ALA A 115 -6.35 6.71 2.43
C ALA A 115 -5.35 7.61 1.68
N GLY A 116 -4.05 7.32 1.77
CA GLY A 116 -3.01 8.05 1.03
C GLY A 116 -3.15 7.89 -0.48
N ALA A 117 -3.47 6.68 -0.96
CA ALA A 117 -3.72 6.42 -2.38
C ALA A 117 -4.94 7.18 -2.91
N LEU A 118 -6.04 7.25 -2.15
CA LEU A 118 -7.23 8.03 -2.50
C LEU A 118 -6.92 9.54 -2.59
N VAL A 119 -6.11 10.07 -1.68
CA VAL A 119 -5.64 11.46 -1.75
C VAL A 119 -4.87 11.70 -3.06
N MET A 120 -3.99 10.79 -3.47
CA MET A 120 -3.28 10.91 -4.76
C MET A 120 -4.22 10.85 -5.97
N ILE A 121 -5.21 9.96 -5.96
CA ILE A 121 -6.15 9.77 -7.08
C ILE A 121 -7.04 11.01 -7.30
N THR A 122 -7.42 11.68 -6.20
CA THR A 122 -8.32 12.84 -6.23
C THR A 122 -7.64 14.15 -6.63
N VAL A 123 -6.32 14.14 -6.85
CA VAL A 123 -5.54 15.31 -7.26
C VAL A 123 -6.14 15.97 -8.52
N ARG A 124 -6.30 17.30 -8.47
CA ARG A 124 -6.81 18.11 -9.59
C ARG A 124 -5.76 19.09 -10.09
N LYS A 125 -5.67 19.25 -11.42
CA LYS A 125 -4.92 20.36 -12.02
C LYS A 125 -5.70 21.66 -11.78
N PRO A 126 -5.04 22.77 -11.42
CA PRO A 126 -5.70 24.06 -11.39
C PRO A 126 -6.20 24.40 -12.80
N LYS A 127 -7.46 24.84 -12.92
CA LYS A 127 -7.96 25.40 -14.18
C LYS A 127 -7.19 26.71 -14.40
N MET A 128 -6.43 26.79 -15.49
CA MET A 128 -5.91 28.06 -15.98
C MET A 128 -7.14 28.86 -16.41
N ILE A 129 -7.52 29.86 -15.61
CA ILE A 129 -8.49 30.86 -16.05
C ILE A 129 -7.73 31.67 -17.11
N SER A 130 -7.98 31.41 -18.40
CA SER A 130 -7.55 32.33 -19.44
C SER A 130 -8.38 33.59 -19.26
N LEU A 131 -7.80 34.60 -18.61
CA LEU A 131 -8.26 35.97 -18.73
C LEU A 131 -7.93 36.42 -20.14
N ASP A 132 -8.81 36.07 -21.09
CA ASP A 132 -8.86 36.71 -22.40
C ASP A 132 -9.83 37.89 -22.25
N ARG A 133 -9.28 39.07 -22.02
CA ARG A 133 -9.95 40.37 -22.09
C ARG A 133 -9.02 41.35 -22.77
#